data_AF-X8J1E9-F1
#
_entry.id   AF-X8J1E9-F1
#
_cell.length_a   1.000
_cell.length_b   1.000
_cell.length_c   1.000
_cell.angle_alpha   90.00
_cell.angle_beta   90.00
_cell.angle_gamma   90.00
#
_symmetry.space_group_name_H-M   'P 1'
#
loop_
_entity.id
_entity.type
_entity.pdbx_description
1 polymer ?
#
loop_
_entity_poly.entity_id
_entity_poly.type
_entity_poly.pdbx_seq_one_letter_code
_entity_poly.pdbx_strand_id
1 'polypeptide(L)'
;MFAILHRQIPAQPGHIANRRRANIGSCSLTYASPYDKLGYSQQSKGVPESRHSTTVSGHPLISSSLTGHSECTKSILARSPSSASSSSSGSGSSGSSSLSKTVRWGKKDSSEKGRISPGEYSVPETIVAASLAIDGILKLLVFYVKDFSCPSELEFSLDGGSAMMLPNVDKNKSFIGQLCKLQKLAYKLDKTPTHGDAQLKVKHNKVSMSIGRALFRMKQVRIKFYVNFLDSVYDDLVTEINGYIKSFVYPWDLDFAENLKDNLVLLSNGKVKQFINQLRTLGSLRVQLGNIPEYNSQQLMGKREGIG
;
A
#
# COMPACT_ATOMS: atom_id res chain seq x y z
N MET A 1 -7.68 -12.68 -54.00
CA MET A 1 -7.61 -14.13 -53.75
C MET A 1 -6.96 -14.33 -52.40
N PHE A 2 -7.74 -14.63 -51.36
CA PHE A 2 -7.22 -14.93 -50.01
C PHE A 2 -7.66 -16.33 -49.63
N ALA A 3 -6.69 -17.20 -49.39
CA ALA A 3 -6.89 -18.56 -48.91
C ALA A 3 -6.94 -18.55 -47.37
N ILE A 4 -7.99 -19.12 -46.81
CA ILE A 4 -8.10 -19.44 -45.39
C ILE A 4 -7.65 -20.89 -45.24
N LEU A 5 -6.53 -21.13 -44.55
CA LEU A 5 -6.06 -22.47 -44.22
C LEU A 5 -6.44 -22.83 -42.78
N HIS A 6 -6.86 -24.08 -42.63
CA HIS A 6 -7.46 -24.71 -41.45
C HIS A 6 -6.61 -24.71 -40.18
N ARG A 7 -7.32 -24.70 -39.04
CA ARG A 7 -6.86 -25.01 -37.68
C ARG A 7 -6.23 -26.40 -37.58
N GLN A 8 -5.25 -26.54 -36.68
CA GLN A 8 -5.00 -27.79 -35.94
C GLN A 8 -4.78 -27.47 -34.46
N ILE A 9 -5.61 -28.07 -33.61
CA ILE A 9 -5.34 -28.32 -32.19
C ILE A 9 -4.99 -29.80 -32.08
N PRO A 10 -3.89 -30.18 -31.42
CA PRO A 10 -3.79 -31.48 -30.79
C PRO A 10 -3.69 -31.37 -29.27
N ALA A 11 -4.22 -32.41 -28.64
CA ALA A 11 -4.53 -32.56 -27.24
C ALA A 11 -3.31 -32.73 -26.31
N GLN A 12 -3.57 -32.45 -25.03
CA GLN A 12 -2.81 -32.82 -23.84
C GLN A 12 -2.57 -34.35 -23.76
N PRO A 13 -1.47 -34.83 -23.14
CA PRO A 13 -1.62 -35.29 -21.74
C PRO A 13 -0.35 -35.20 -20.86
N GLY A 14 -0.49 -35.00 -19.55
CA GLY A 14 0.65 -35.22 -18.65
C GLY A 14 0.46 -34.86 -17.17
N HIS A 15 -0.12 -35.80 -16.42
CA HIS A 15 0.18 -36.09 -15.00
C HIS A 15 0.26 -34.95 -13.98
N ILE A 16 -0.85 -34.73 -13.27
CA ILE A 16 -0.85 -34.13 -11.94
C ILE A 16 -0.35 -35.18 -10.94
N ALA A 17 0.89 -35.03 -10.48
CA ALA A 17 1.43 -35.79 -9.37
C ALA A 17 0.90 -35.23 -8.03
N ASN A 18 0.45 -36.15 -7.18
CA ASN A 18 0.07 -35.96 -5.78
C ASN A 18 0.98 -34.98 -5.02
N ARG A 19 0.40 -33.92 -4.42
CA ARG A 19 1.04 -33.20 -3.32
C ARG A 19 0.21 -33.37 -2.04
N ARG A 20 0.76 -34.19 -1.15
CA ARG A 20 0.32 -34.38 0.24
C ARG A 20 0.20 -33.02 0.93
N ARG A 21 -0.96 -32.78 1.57
CA ARG A 21 -1.17 -31.74 2.56
C ARG A 21 -0.13 -31.90 3.69
N ALA A 22 0.80 -30.96 3.79
CA ALA A 22 1.50 -30.72 5.04
C ALA A 22 0.60 -29.85 5.92
N ASN A 23 0.25 -30.38 7.09
CA ASN A 23 -0.42 -29.68 8.17
C ASN A 23 0.61 -28.71 8.78
N ILE A 24 0.47 -27.40 8.55
CA ILE A 24 1.36 -26.39 9.14
C ILE A 24 0.62 -25.77 10.31
N GLY A 25 1.07 -26.13 11.51
CA GLY A 25 0.65 -25.51 12.75
C GLY A 25 0.93 -24.01 12.75
N SER A 26 0.19 -23.31 13.60
CA SER A 26 0.32 -21.88 13.91
C SER A 26 1.78 -21.42 14.03
N CYS A 27 2.30 -20.80 12.98
CA CYS A 27 3.56 -20.06 13.03
C CYS A 27 3.31 -18.72 13.70
N SER A 28 3.57 -18.63 15.01
CA SER A 28 3.89 -17.36 15.64
C SER A 28 5.13 -16.79 14.94
N LEU A 29 4.92 -15.82 14.07
CA LEU A 29 5.99 -15.17 13.32
C LEU A 29 6.68 -14.17 14.23
N THR A 30 7.54 -14.68 15.11
CA THR A 30 8.51 -13.86 15.86
C THR A 30 9.48 -13.31 14.82
N TYR A 31 9.22 -12.11 14.32
CA TYR A 31 10.13 -11.40 13.43
C TYR A 31 11.41 -11.08 14.21
N ALA A 32 12.39 -11.98 14.15
CA ALA A 32 13.74 -11.73 14.61
C ALA A 32 14.32 -10.61 13.74
N SER A 33 14.54 -9.45 14.36
CA SER A 33 15.20 -8.32 13.74
C SER A 33 16.56 -8.76 13.18
N PRO A 34 16.91 -8.47 11.92
CA PRO A 34 18.16 -8.95 11.30
C PRO A 34 19.43 -8.26 11.84
N TYR A 35 19.38 -7.67 13.05
CA TYR A 35 20.45 -6.85 13.62
C TYR A 35 21.02 -7.35 14.96
N ASP A 36 20.68 -8.55 15.43
CA ASP A 36 21.41 -9.19 16.55
C ASP A 36 22.88 -9.54 16.18
N LYS A 37 23.30 -9.30 14.93
CA LYS A 37 24.66 -9.51 14.42
C LYS A 37 25.58 -8.28 14.46
N LEU A 38 25.11 -7.12 14.89
CA LEU A 38 25.99 -5.97 15.14
C LEU A 38 26.44 -6.02 16.60
N GLY A 39 27.54 -6.72 16.85
CA GLY A 39 28.11 -7.02 18.16
C GLY A 39 28.40 -5.83 19.07
N TYR A 40 27.36 -5.22 19.62
CA TYR A 40 27.45 -4.38 20.80
C TYR A 40 27.25 -5.28 22.02
N SER A 41 28.32 -5.94 22.47
CA SER A 41 28.37 -6.48 23.82
C SER A 41 28.24 -5.33 24.81
N GLN A 42 27.07 -5.22 25.45
CA GLN A 42 26.97 -4.50 26.71
C GLN A 42 27.75 -5.29 27.76
N GLN A 43 28.92 -4.78 28.12
CA GLN A 43 29.65 -5.21 29.30
C GLN A 43 28.86 -4.75 30.54
N SER A 44 27.89 -5.53 31.00
CA SER A 44 27.32 -5.36 32.33
C SER A 44 28.25 -6.07 33.33
N LYS A 45 28.90 -5.28 34.17
CA LYS A 45 29.70 -5.78 35.30
C LYS A 45 28.76 -6.34 36.36
N GLY A 46 28.91 -7.65 36.57
CA GLY A 46 28.69 -8.43 37.80
C GLY A 46 27.69 -7.91 38.83
N VAL A 47 26.55 -8.60 38.92
CA VAL A 47 25.81 -8.81 40.16
C VAL A 47 25.56 -10.32 40.28
N PRO A 48 25.91 -10.99 41.39
CA PRO A 48 25.69 -12.43 41.53
C PRO A 48 24.21 -12.74 41.76
N GLU A 49 23.63 -13.52 40.84
CA GLU A 49 22.28 -14.09 40.93
C GLU A 49 22.22 -15.15 42.03
N SER A 50 21.33 -14.91 43.00
CA SER A 50 20.91 -15.88 44.01
C SER A 50 19.91 -16.86 43.40
N ARG A 51 20.23 -18.15 43.48
CA ARG A 51 19.39 -19.26 43.04
C ARG A 51 18.35 -19.59 44.11
N HIS A 52 17.07 -19.39 43.80
CA HIS A 52 16.00 -20.13 44.45
C HIS A 52 15.09 -20.74 43.40
N SER A 53 15.24 -22.05 43.25
CA SER A 53 14.29 -22.93 42.58
C SER A 53 13.05 -23.07 43.45
N THR A 54 11.87 -22.84 42.87
CA THR A 54 10.60 -23.27 43.47
C THR A 54 9.77 -23.96 42.41
N THR A 55 9.75 -25.29 42.49
CA THR A 55 8.75 -26.17 41.90
C THR A 55 7.40 -25.94 42.55
N VAL A 56 6.36 -25.65 41.77
CA VAL A 56 4.96 -25.80 42.19
C VAL A 56 4.21 -26.59 41.12
N SER A 57 3.81 -27.79 41.52
CA SER A 57 2.83 -28.66 40.86
C SER A 57 1.41 -28.21 41.17
N GLY A 58 0.45 -28.45 40.28
CA GLY A 58 -0.97 -28.40 40.68
C GLY A 58 -1.98 -28.36 39.53
N HIS A 59 -2.26 -29.54 38.97
CA HIS A 59 -3.52 -30.09 38.42
C HIS A 59 -4.60 -29.25 37.68
N PRO A 60 -5.32 -29.87 36.72
CA PRO A 60 -6.35 -29.26 35.89
C PRO A 60 -7.76 -29.43 36.49
N LEU A 61 -8.66 -28.49 36.21
CA LEU A 61 -10.10 -28.73 36.30
C LEU A 61 -10.80 -28.28 35.02
N ILE A 62 -11.40 -29.28 34.39
CA ILE A 62 -12.44 -29.21 33.37
C ILE A 62 -13.69 -28.62 34.04
N SER A 63 -14.38 -27.69 33.38
CA SER A 63 -15.85 -27.68 33.45
C SER A 63 -16.46 -27.04 32.22
N SER A 64 -17.32 -27.82 31.59
CA SER A 64 -18.14 -27.58 30.42
C SER A 64 -19.59 -27.32 30.83
N SER A 65 -20.24 -26.33 30.23
CA SER A 65 -21.70 -26.26 30.04
C SER A 65 -21.99 -25.08 29.09
N LEU A 66 -22.41 -25.26 27.84
CA LEU A 66 -23.68 -25.77 27.28
C LEU A 66 -24.79 -24.69 27.20
N THR A 67 -25.30 -24.54 25.97
CA THR A 67 -26.65 -24.12 25.55
C THR A 67 -27.05 -22.64 25.54
N GLY A 68 -27.58 -22.19 24.40
CA GLY A 68 -28.37 -20.97 24.30
C GLY A 68 -28.57 -20.48 22.86
N HIS A 69 -29.64 -20.93 22.22
CA HIS A 69 -30.11 -20.56 20.88
C HIS A 69 -30.46 -19.06 20.74
N SER A 70 -30.30 -18.50 19.53
CA SER A 70 -31.35 -17.69 18.90
C SER A 70 -31.07 -17.44 17.41
N GLU A 71 -31.96 -17.95 16.57
CA GLU A 71 -32.17 -17.50 15.19
C GLU A 71 -32.85 -16.12 15.23
N CYS A 72 -32.55 -15.21 14.29
CA CYS A 72 -33.55 -14.26 13.74
C CYS A 72 -33.02 -13.48 12.51
N THR A 73 -33.49 -13.89 11.34
CA THR A 73 -34.03 -13.06 10.25
C THR A 73 -33.18 -12.02 9.49
N LYS A 74 -32.91 -12.37 8.22
CA LYS A 74 -32.99 -11.59 6.97
C LYS A 74 -33.24 -10.06 7.10
N SER A 75 -32.40 -9.27 6.44
CA SER A 75 -32.89 -8.36 5.39
C SER A 75 -31.80 -8.03 4.36
N ILE A 76 -32.20 -8.21 3.11
CA ILE A 76 -31.48 -7.85 1.88
C ILE A 76 -31.86 -6.41 1.57
N LEU A 77 -30.88 -5.52 1.41
CA LEU A 77 -31.11 -4.20 0.81
C LEU A 77 -30.35 -4.13 -0.52
N ALA A 78 -31.06 -4.57 -1.55
CA ALA A 78 -30.71 -4.32 -2.94
C ALA A 78 -30.76 -2.80 -3.17
N ARG A 79 -29.62 -2.21 -3.55
CA ARG A 79 -29.53 -0.81 -3.98
C ARG A 79 -29.39 -0.77 -5.49
N SER A 80 -30.51 -0.49 -6.17
CA SER A 80 -30.53 -0.08 -7.57
C SER A 80 -29.81 1.26 -7.76
N PRO A 81 -29.03 1.47 -8.82
CA PRO A 81 -28.73 2.80 -9.33
C PRO A 81 -29.72 3.14 -10.45
N SER A 82 -30.59 4.10 -10.14
CA SER A 82 -31.44 4.80 -11.10
C SER A 82 -30.57 5.67 -12.01
N SER A 83 -30.77 5.48 -13.31
CA SER A 83 -30.35 6.35 -14.39
C SER A 83 -30.84 7.79 -14.20
N ALA A 84 -29.89 8.74 -14.14
CA ALA A 84 -30.17 10.16 -14.29
C ALA A 84 -29.27 10.75 -15.37
N SER A 85 -29.95 11.30 -16.37
CA SER A 85 -29.51 12.15 -17.46
C SER A 85 -28.49 13.21 -17.07
N SER A 86 -27.34 13.23 -17.74
CA SER A 86 -26.45 14.39 -17.79
C SER A 86 -26.60 15.11 -19.13
N SER A 87 -27.13 16.32 -19.04
CA SER A 87 -27.18 17.33 -20.08
C SER A 87 -25.79 17.76 -20.52
N SER A 88 -25.69 17.98 -21.82
CA SER A 88 -24.57 18.58 -22.54
C SER A 88 -24.43 20.07 -22.23
N SER A 89 -23.25 20.50 -21.78
CA SER A 89 -22.82 21.90 -21.83
C SER A 89 -21.52 21.97 -22.62
N GLY A 90 -21.60 22.61 -23.78
CA GLY A 90 -20.48 22.79 -24.70
C GLY A 90 -19.55 23.95 -24.30
N SER A 91 -18.31 23.79 -24.79
CA SER A 91 -17.51 24.81 -25.48
C SER A 91 -17.24 26.13 -24.75
N GLY A 92 -16.11 26.18 -24.04
CA GLY A 92 -15.39 27.41 -23.68
C GLY A 92 -14.00 27.42 -24.31
N SER A 93 -13.81 28.31 -25.27
CA SER A 93 -12.56 28.55 -26.01
C SER A 93 -11.47 29.14 -25.11
N SER A 94 -10.26 28.58 -25.18
CA SER A 94 -9.05 29.13 -24.55
C SER A 94 -8.29 29.99 -25.56
N GLY A 95 -8.55 31.30 -25.54
CA GLY A 95 -7.71 32.32 -26.17
C GLY A 95 -7.05 33.14 -25.07
N SER A 96 -5.75 32.98 -24.86
CA SER A 96 -4.96 33.85 -24.00
C SER A 96 -3.86 34.49 -24.82
N SER A 97 -4.15 35.72 -25.23
CA SER A 97 -3.25 36.64 -25.89
C SER A 97 -2.17 37.14 -24.94
N SER A 98 -0.95 37.09 -25.45
CA SER A 98 0.23 37.78 -24.97
C SER A 98 -0.01 39.28 -24.81
N LEU A 99 0.31 39.85 -23.65
CA LEU A 99 0.65 41.28 -23.57
C LEU A 99 1.86 41.48 -22.67
N SER A 100 2.99 41.63 -23.35
CA SER A 100 4.29 42.02 -22.83
C SER A 100 4.20 43.40 -22.18
N LYS A 101 4.36 43.47 -20.84
CA LYS A 101 4.65 44.72 -20.14
C LYS A 101 6.15 44.83 -19.91
N THR A 102 6.80 45.50 -20.85
CA THR A 102 8.20 45.94 -20.78
C THR A 102 8.34 47.01 -19.70
N VAL A 103 8.95 46.67 -18.57
CA VAL A 103 9.32 47.64 -17.52
C VAL A 103 10.73 48.17 -17.82
N ARG A 104 10.77 49.45 -18.18
CA ARG A 104 11.98 50.25 -18.45
C ARG A 104 12.60 50.66 -17.13
N TRP A 105 13.69 50.00 -16.72
CA TRP A 105 14.47 50.42 -15.55
C TRP A 105 15.41 51.55 -15.93
N GLY A 106 15.18 52.70 -15.28
CA GLY A 106 15.93 53.92 -15.44
C GLY A 106 17.37 53.79 -14.95
N LYS A 107 18.26 54.29 -15.79
CA LYS A 107 19.66 54.61 -15.52
C LYS A 107 19.71 55.69 -14.43
N LYS A 108 20.33 55.40 -13.28
CA LYS A 108 20.81 56.41 -12.33
C LYS A 108 22.25 56.08 -11.99
N ASP A 109 23.14 56.83 -12.63
CA ASP A 109 24.53 56.94 -12.28
C ASP A 109 24.64 57.87 -11.06
N SER A 110 25.02 57.32 -9.90
CA SER A 110 25.56 58.13 -8.80
C SER A 110 26.54 57.29 -8.00
N SER A 111 27.80 57.62 -8.22
CA SER A 111 28.97 57.22 -7.46
C SER A 111 28.82 57.60 -5.98
N GLU A 112 28.85 56.61 -5.09
CA GLU A 112 29.57 56.77 -3.82
C GLU A 112 30.09 55.42 -3.32
N LYS A 113 31.37 55.46 -2.96
CA LYS A 113 32.29 54.35 -2.86
C LYS A 113 32.38 53.93 -1.39
N GLY A 114 31.35 53.27 -0.89
CA GLY A 114 31.36 52.61 0.41
C GLY A 114 31.56 51.11 0.25
N ARG A 115 32.80 50.66 0.03
CA ARG A 115 33.15 49.23 0.13
C ARG A 115 33.06 48.82 1.60
N ILE A 116 31.85 48.51 2.06
CA ILE A 116 31.69 47.64 3.23
C ILE A 116 32.15 46.27 2.73
N SER A 117 33.40 45.91 3.04
CA SER A 117 33.87 44.54 2.90
C SER A 117 32.77 43.65 3.50
N PRO A 118 32.25 42.64 2.78
CA PRO A 118 31.40 41.64 3.39
C PRO A 118 32.25 41.03 4.50
N GLY A 119 31.94 41.41 5.74
CA GLY A 119 32.69 41.03 6.91
C GLY A 119 32.85 39.52 6.88
N GLU A 120 34.10 39.07 6.98
CA GLU A 120 34.43 37.68 7.23
C GLU A 120 33.71 37.30 8.53
N TYR A 121 32.48 36.79 8.41
CA TYR A 121 31.83 36.11 9.51
C TYR A 121 32.81 35.04 9.95
N SER A 122 33.27 35.16 11.19
CA SER A 122 34.35 34.33 11.70
C SER A 122 33.94 32.87 11.50
N VAL A 123 34.75 32.12 10.75
CA VAL A 123 34.51 30.68 10.47
C VAL A 123 34.06 29.89 11.70
N PRO A 124 34.59 30.15 12.93
CA PRO A 124 34.12 29.47 14.15
C PRO A 124 32.62 29.66 14.46
N GLU A 125 32.06 30.85 14.26
CA GLU A 125 30.64 31.12 14.56
C GLU A 125 29.70 30.29 13.66
N THR A 126 30.09 30.10 12.40
CA THR A 126 29.30 29.31 11.43
C THR A 126 29.29 27.81 11.77
N ILE A 127 30.42 27.27 12.24
CA ILE A 127 30.53 25.85 12.65
C ILE A 127 29.70 25.59 13.90
N VAL A 128 29.73 26.48 14.89
CA VAL A 128 28.93 26.37 16.12
C VAL A 128 27.44 26.43 15.79
N ALA A 129 27.02 27.39 14.97
CA ALA A 129 25.63 27.53 14.54
C ALA A 129 25.12 26.27 13.80
N ALA A 130 25.92 25.73 12.87
CA ALA A 130 25.57 24.50 12.16
C ALA A 130 25.51 23.28 13.09
N SER A 131 26.44 23.16 14.04
CA SER A 131 26.41 22.09 15.06
C SER A 131 25.14 22.13 15.90
N LEU A 132 24.73 23.33 16.35
CA LEU A 132 23.48 23.54 17.10
C LEU A 132 22.24 23.23 16.26
N ALA A 133 22.24 23.57 14.97
CA ALA A 133 21.15 23.24 14.07
C ALA A 133 20.96 21.72 13.92
N ILE A 134 22.06 20.97 13.77
CA ILE A 134 22.02 19.50 13.71
C ILE A 134 21.52 18.90 15.03
N ASP A 135 21.92 19.45 16.18
CA ASP A 135 21.39 19.01 17.49
C ASP A 135 19.90 19.27 17.64
N GLY A 136 19.43 20.43 17.16
CA GLY A 136 18.01 20.75 17.12
C GLY A 136 17.21 19.75 16.28
N ILE A 137 17.73 19.37 15.11
CA ILE A 137 17.13 18.35 14.25
C ILE A 137 17.10 16.98 14.95
N LEU A 138 18.20 16.59 15.61
CA LEU A 138 18.26 15.32 16.34
C LEU A 138 17.24 15.28 17.50
N LYS A 139 17.11 16.37 18.28
CA LYS A 139 16.11 16.47 19.34
C LYS A 139 14.68 16.33 18.80
N LEU A 140 14.38 17.00 17.68
CA LEU A 140 13.08 16.89 17.02
C LEU A 140 12.82 15.47 16.48
N LEU A 141 13.84 14.82 15.92
CA LEU A 141 13.74 13.42 15.48
C LEU A 141 13.38 12.50 16.65
N VAL A 142 14.10 12.62 17.77
CA VAL A 142 13.84 11.81 18.97
C VAL A 142 12.41 12.05 19.47
N PHE A 143 11.98 13.32 19.55
CA PHE A 143 10.63 13.69 19.94
C PHE A 143 9.58 13.06 19.00
N TYR A 144 9.73 13.23 17.69
CA TYR A 144 8.78 12.66 16.72
C TYR A 144 8.74 11.14 16.75
N VAL A 145 9.87 10.45 16.93
CA VAL A 145 9.88 8.98 16.96
C VAL A 145 9.28 8.45 18.27
N LYS A 146 9.54 9.11 19.40
CA LYS A 146 9.07 8.68 20.71
C LYS A 146 7.56 8.88 20.89
N ASP A 147 7.05 10.00 20.43
CA ASP A 147 5.65 10.39 20.65
C ASP A 147 4.71 9.86 19.56
N PHE A 148 5.26 9.20 18.55
CA PHE A 148 4.46 8.64 17.46
C PHE A 148 3.84 7.31 17.85
N SER A 149 2.53 7.34 18.10
CA SER A 149 1.69 6.14 18.13
C SER A 149 1.39 5.70 16.69
N CYS A 150 1.94 4.55 16.29
CA CYS A 150 1.60 3.94 15.01
C CYS A 150 0.10 3.58 15.00
N PRO A 151 -0.66 3.96 13.96
CA PRO A 151 -2.05 3.53 13.87
C PRO A 151 -2.14 2.00 13.77
N SER A 152 -3.24 1.45 14.30
CA SER A 152 -3.53 0.02 14.26
C SER A 152 -3.95 -0.47 12.87
N GLU A 153 -4.41 0.44 12.01
CA GLU A 153 -4.89 0.17 10.66
C GLU A 153 -4.53 1.34 9.74
N LEU A 154 -4.38 1.06 8.44
CA LEU A 154 -4.29 2.06 7.39
C LEU A 154 -5.34 1.76 6.34
N GLU A 155 -5.96 2.83 5.82
CA GLU A 155 -6.95 2.72 4.76
C GLU A 155 -6.28 2.89 3.40
N PHE A 156 -6.56 2.01 2.46
CA PHE A 156 -6.06 2.03 1.09
C PHE A 156 -7.22 2.14 0.10
N SER A 157 -6.92 2.61 -1.10
CA SER A 157 -7.87 2.69 -2.20
C SER A 157 -7.27 2.00 -3.44
N LEU A 158 -8.08 1.20 -4.12
CA LEU A 158 -7.73 0.60 -5.41
C LEU A 158 -7.85 1.60 -6.57
N ASP A 159 -8.61 2.69 -6.38
CA ASP A 159 -8.88 3.70 -7.41
C ASP A 159 -7.79 4.77 -7.52
N GLY A 160 -6.80 4.74 -6.62
CA GLY A 160 -5.69 5.69 -6.61
C GLY A 160 -4.62 5.33 -7.64
N GLY A 161 -4.12 6.32 -8.39
CA GLY A 161 -3.08 6.12 -9.42
C GLY A 161 -1.77 5.47 -8.93
N SER A 162 -1.55 5.39 -7.62
CA SER A 162 -0.54 4.51 -7.03
C SER A 162 -1.18 3.68 -5.93
N ALA A 163 -1.12 2.36 -6.06
CA ALA A 163 -1.82 1.46 -5.14
C ALA A 163 -1.35 1.52 -3.67
N MET A 164 -0.12 1.98 -3.43
CA MET A 164 0.42 2.22 -2.08
C MET A 164 0.22 3.66 -1.59
N MET A 165 -0.49 4.50 -2.34
CA MET A 165 -0.81 5.85 -1.90
C MET A 165 -1.86 5.80 -0.81
N LEU A 166 -1.57 6.46 0.31
CA LEU A 166 -2.53 6.59 1.40
C LEU A 166 -3.44 7.79 1.09
N PRO A 167 -4.76 7.59 0.98
CA PRO A 167 -5.69 8.70 0.88
C PRO A 167 -5.63 9.55 2.16
N ASN A 168 -5.91 10.85 2.03
CA ASN A 168 -5.92 11.79 3.15
C ASN A 168 -7.23 11.70 3.96
N VAL A 169 -7.48 10.52 4.53
CA VAL A 169 -8.62 10.21 5.40
C VAL A 169 -8.18 10.25 6.87
N ASP A 170 -9.13 10.44 7.78
CA ASP A 170 -8.87 10.61 9.22
C ASP A 170 -7.99 9.49 9.81
N LYS A 171 -8.23 8.24 9.44
CA LYS A 171 -7.46 7.08 9.88
C LYS A 171 -5.96 7.18 9.52
N ASN A 172 -5.65 7.77 8.37
CA ASN A 172 -4.28 7.87 7.85
C ASN A 172 -3.57 9.16 8.27
N LYS A 173 -4.29 10.16 8.82
CA LYS A 173 -3.75 11.51 9.09
C LYS A 173 -2.51 11.50 9.98
N SER A 174 -2.53 10.72 11.06
CA SER A 174 -1.40 10.64 12.00
C SER A 174 -0.14 10.09 11.33
N PHE A 175 -0.28 9.01 10.56
CA PHE A 175 0.80 8.38 9.82
C PHE A 175 1.35 9.27 8.71
N ILE A 176 0.49 9.87 7.88
CA ILE A 176 0.90 10.82 6.83
C ILE A 176 1.59 12.04 7.45
N GLY A 177 1.01 12.60 8.52
CA GLY A 177 1.58 13.72 9.25
C GLY A 177 2.99 13.43 9.78
N GLN A 178 3.19 12.24 10.34
CA GLN A 178 4.51 11.80 10.81
C GLN A 178 5.51 11.65 9.66
N LEU A 179 5.11 11.04 8.55
CA LEU A 179 5.97 10.88 7.37
C LEU A 179 6.43 12.25 6.84
N CYS A 180 5.49 13.20 6.74
CA CYS A 180 5.78 14.58 6.36
C CYS A 180 6.73 15.28 7.33
N LYS A 181 6.57 15.09 8.65
CA LYS A 181 7.49 15.65 9.67
C LYS A 181 8.92 15.13 9.49
N LEU A 182 9.09 13.83 9.28
CA LEU A 182 10.42 13.22 9.07
C LEU A 182 11.05 13.69 7.75
N GLN A 183 10.28 13.81 6.67
CA GLN A 183 10.77 14.35 5.40
C GLN A 183 11.21 15.81 5.53
N LYS A 184 10.47 16.63 6.28
CA LYS A 184 10.87 18.01 6.60
C LYS A 184 12.18 18.05 7.39
N LEU A 185 12.41 17.13 8.32
CA LEU A 185 13.70 17.04 9.02
C LEU A 185 14.84 16.64 8.07
N ALA A 186 14.63 15.68 7.18
CA ALA A 186 15.62 15.29 6.17
C ALA A 186 16.00 16.50 5.30
N TYR A 187 15.01 17.23 4.81
CA TYR A 187 15.23 18.45 4.02
C TYR A 187 15.99 19.53 4.79
N LYS A 188 15.61 19.79 6.05
CA LYS A 188 16.34 20.76 6.90
C LYS A 188 17.79 20.36 7.14
N LEU A 189 18.04 19.07 7.35
CA LEU A 189 19.39 18.54 7.53
C LEU A 189 20.22 18.70 6.26
N ASP A 190 19.66 18.39 5.09
CA ASP A 190 20.31 18.57 3.79
C ASP A 190 20.70 20.04 3.52
N LYS A 191 19.86 20.98 3.97
CA LYS A 191 20.15 22.42 3.89
C LYS A 191 21.14 22.94 4.93
N THR A 192 21.54 22.14 5.91
CA THR A 192 22.49 22.56 6.95
C THR A 192 23.92 22.36 6.45
N PRO A 193 24.68 23.43 6.18
CA PRO A 193 26.05 23.31 5.69
C PRO A 193 26.96 22.71 6.74
N THR A 194 27.92 21.89 6.31
CA THR A 194 28.96 21.32 7.20
C THR A 194 30.27 22.12 7.18
N HIS A 195 30.38 23.12 6.29
CA HIS A 195 31.56 23.99 6.14
C HIS A 195 32.91 23.24 5.98
N GLY A 196 32.88 21.99 5.50
CA GLY A 196 34.08 21.17 5.37
C GLY A 196 34.54 20.50 6.67
N ASP A 197 34.01 20.90 7.83
CA ASP A 197 34.41 20.39 9.13
C ASP A 197 34.15 18.89 9.27
N ALA A 198 35.18 18.16 9.70
CA ALA A 198 35.14 16.69 9.76
C ALA A 198 34.16 16.19 10.83
N GLN A 199 34.12 16.84 12.00
CA GLN A 199 33.24 16.42 13.09
C GLN A 199 31.77 16.66 12.72
N LEU A 200 31.49 17.81 12.11
CA LEU A 200 30.15 18.19 11.68
C LEU A 200 29.64 17.29 10.55
N LYS A 201 30.50 16.90 9.59
CA LYS A 201 30.16 15.87 8.58
C LYS A 201 29.79 14.53 9.22
N VAL A 202 30.57 14.06 10.20
CA VAL A 202 30.28 12.82 10.92
C VAL A 202 28.93 12.92 11.65
N LYS A 203 28.66 14.04 12.31
CA LYS A 203 27.40 14.30 13.02
C LYS A 203 26.21 14.34 12.05
N HIS A 204 26.34 15.10 10.95
CA HIS A 204 25.34 15.20 9.88
C HIS A 204 24.97 13.82 9.34
N ASN A 205 25.99 13.02 8.97
CA ASN A 205 25.79 11.66 8.45
C ASN A 205 25.05 10.77 9.45
N LYS A 206 25.41 10.81 10.75
CA LYS A 206 24.72 10.03 11.80
C LYS A 206 23.24 10.41 11.92
N VAL A 207 22.93 11.70 11.91
CA VAL A 207 21.53 12.17 11.98
C VAL A 207 20.79 11.79 10.69
N SER A 208 21.41 11.93 9.53
CA SER A 208 20.86 11.55 8.23
C SER A 208 20.50 10.05 8.20
N MET A 209 21.41 9.18 8.63
CA MET A 209 21.15 7.73 8.76
C MET A 209 20.00 7.43 9.71
N SER A 210 19.88 8.19 10.81
CA SER A 210 18.81 8.01 11.79
C SER A 210 17.44 8.39 11.21
N ILE A 211 17.36 9.50 10.48
CA ILE A 211 16.15 9.92 9.75
C ILE A 211 15.81 8.88 8.67
N GLY A 212 16.79 8.45 7.89
CA GLY A 212 16.62 7.43 6.85
C GLY A 212 16.07 6.11 7.42
N ARG A 213 16.59 5.68 8.58
CA ARG A 213 16.08 4.49 9.29
C ARG A 213 14.63 4.67 9.74
N ALA A 214 14.26 5.84 10.25
CA ALA A 214 12.87 6.12 10.66
C ALA A 214 11.92 6.11 9.45
N LEU A 215 12.28 6.77 8.35
CA LEU A 215 11.51 6.74 7.10
C LEU A 215 11.37 5.33 6.53
N PHE A 216 12.44 4.54 6.58
CA PHE A 216 12.42 3.14 6.14
C PHE A 216 11.45 2.28 6.97
N ARG A 217 11.46 2.42 8.30
CA ARG A 217 10.50 1.74 9.18
C ARG A 217 9.06 2.11 8.85
N MET A 218 8.78 3.38 8.61
CA MET A 218 7.43 3.80 8.16
C MET A 218 7.05 3.15 6.83
N LYS A 219 7.97 3.09 5.86
CA LYS A 219 7.73 2.40 4.59
C LYS A 219 7.38 0.92 4.81
N GLN A 220 8.10 0.22 5.70
CA GLN A 220 7.81 -1.17 6.04
C GLN A 220 6.43 -1.35 6.66
N VAL A 221 6.05 -0.48 7.60
CA VAL A 221 4.71 -0.48 8.21
C VAL A 221 3.63 -0.31 7.15
N ARG A 222 3.80 0.65 6.23
CA ARG A 222 2.85 0.87 5.12
C ARG A 222 2.74 -0.36 4.22
N ILE A 223 3.86 -0.99 3.87
CA ILE A 223 3.89 -2.23 3.07
C ILE A 223 3.13 -3.34 3.78
N LYS A 224 3.38 -3.54 5.09
CA LYS A 224 2.69 -4.56 5.89
C LYS A 224 1.17 -4.38 5.84
N PHE A 225 0.69 -3.17 6.10
CA PHE A 225 -0.76 -2.89 6.06
C PHE A 225 -1.33 -3.05 4.65
N TYR A 226 -0.57 -2.68 3.61
CA TYR A 226 -1.01 -2.83 2.24
C TYR A 226 -1.16 -4.31 1.84
N VAL A 227 -0.23 -5.17 2.24
CA VAL A 227 -0.33 -6.61 1.99
C VAL A 227 -1.55 -7.20 2.69
N ASN A 228 -1.82 -6.81 3.94
CA ASN A 228 -3.02 -7.24 4.66
C ASN A 228 -4.31 -6.76 3.97
N PHE A 229 -4.32 -5.53 3.48
CA PHE A 229 -5.43 -4.99 2.71
C PHE A 229 -5.69 -5.80 1.44
N LEU A 230 -4.64 -6.10 0.65
CA LEU A 230 -4.77 -6.94 -0.54
C LEU A 230 -5.29 -8.33 -0.19
N ASP A 231 -4.81 -8.93 0.90
CA ASP A 231 -5.26 -10.24 1.36
C ASP A 231 -6.77 -10.27 1.62
N SER A 232 -7.30 -9.22 2.27
CA SER A 232 -8.74 -9.04 2.48
C SER A 232 -9.51 -8.85 1.18
N VAL A 233 -9.01 -8.03 0.25
CA VAL A 233 -9.65 -7.82 -1.06
C VAL A 233 -9.74 -9.13 -1.85
N TYR A 234 -8.70 -9.97 -1.79
CA TYR A 234 -8.76 -11.30 -2.40
C TYR A 234 -9.78 -12.21 -1.73
N ASP A 235 -9.86 -12.23 -0.40
CA ASP A 235 -10.82 -13.07 0.32
C ASP A 235 -12.28 -12.66 0.03
N ASP A 236 -12.54 -11.35 -0.06
CA ASP A 236 -13.84 -10.81 -0.46
C ASP A 236 -14.20 -11.23 -1.89
N LEU A 237 -13.26 -11.09 -2.83
CA LEU A 237 -13.45 -11.46 -4.23
C LEU A 237 -13.65 -12.97 -4.41
N VAL A 238 -12.88 -13.80 -3.69
CA VAL A 238 -13.06 -15.27 -3.68
C VAL A 238 -14.44 -15.61 -3.16
N THR A 239 -14.89 -14.94 -2.09
CA THR A 239 -16.22 -15.16 -1.51
C THR A 239 -17.32 -14.79 -2.50
N GLU A 240 -17.18 -13.65 -3.19
CA GLU A 240 -18.10 -13.20 -4.22
C GLU A 240 -18.16 -14.17 -5.40
N ILE A 241 -17.01 -14.58 -5.95
CA ILE A 241 -16.92 -15.57 -7.04
C ILE A 241 -17.56 -16.90 -6.62
N ASN A 242 -17.31 -17.38 -5.41
CA ASN A 242 -17.89 -18.64 -4.92
C ASN A 242 -19.41 -18.55 -4.74
N GLY A 243 -19.91 -17.43 -4.19
CA GLY A 243 -21.35 -17.18 -4.10
C GLY A 243 -21.99 -17.12 -5.48
N TYR A 244 -21.29 -16.50 -6.41
CA TYR A 244 -21.72 -16.38 -7.79
C TYR A 244 -21.80 -17.75 -8.50
N ILE A 245 -20.74 -18.55 -8.43
CA ILE A 245 -20.68 -19.91 -9.00
C ILE A 245 -21.79 -20.79 -8.42
N LYS A 246 -22.04 -20.72 -7.10
CA LYS A 246 -23.13 -21.49 -6.45
C LYS A 246 -24.52 -21.11 -6.94
N SER A 247 -24.72 -19.85 -7.34
CA SER A 247 -25.98 -19.35 -7.90
C SER A 247 -26.03 -19.42 -9.42
N PHE A 248 -24.98 -19.92 -10.07
CA PHE A 248 -24.92 -20.07 -11.51
C PHE A 248 -25.95 -21.12 -11.96
N VAL A 249 -26.78 -20.75 -12.94
CA VAL A 249 -27.83 -21.63 -13.46
C VAL A 249 -27.46 -21.98 -14.88
N TYR A 250 -27.05 -23.23 -15.10
CA TYR A 250 -26.81 -23.73 -16.43
C TYR A 250 -28.15 -23.96 -17.14
N PRO A 251 -28.41 -23.30 -18.28
CA PRO A 251 -29.55 -23.66 -19.10
C PRO A 251 -29.36 -25.08 -19.61
N TRP A 252 -30.34 -25.95 -19.35
CA TRP A 252 -30.30 -27.35 -19.80
C TRP A 252 -30.32 -27.47 -21.32
N ASP A 253 -30.98 -26.52 -22.00
CA ASP A 253 -30.99 -26.38 -23.46
C ASP A 253 -30.67 -24.94 -23.87
N LEU A 254 -29.87 -24.79 -24.92
CA LEU A 254 -29.65 -23.54 -25.64
C LEU A 254 -30.36 -23.65 -26.99
N ASP A 255 -31.45 -22.90 -27.16
CA ASP A 255 -32.16 -22.86 -28.43
C ASP A 255 -31.30 -22.09 -29.45
N PHE A 256 -30.82 -22.79 -30.48
CA PHE A 256 -30.17 -22.18 -31.63
C PHE A 256 -31.19 -22.09 -32.76
N ALA A 257 -31.34 -20.90 -33.35
CA ALA A 257 -32.13 -20.79 -34.57
C ALA A 257 -31.33 -21.38 -35.74
N GLU A 258 -31.93 -22.33 -36.47
CA GLU A 258 -31.40 -22.78 -37.77
C GLU A 258 -31.54 -21.66 -38.79
N ASN A 259 -30.54 -20.78 -38.85
CA ASN A 259 -30.43 -19.79 -39.90
C ASN A 259 -29.69 -20.44 -41.07
N LEU A 260 -30.32 -20.54 -42.24
CA LEU A 260 -29.78 -21.12 -43.49
C LEU A 260 -28.48 -20.47 -44.04
N LYS A 261 -27.87 -19.53 -43.31
CA LYS A 261 -26.64 -18.81 -43.68
C LYS A 261 -25.68 -18.77 -42.49
N ASP A 262 -24.99 -19.87 -42.25
CA ASP A 262 -23.70 -20.08 -41.55
C ASP A 262 -23.39 -19.40 -40.21
N ASN A 263 -24.28 -18.58 -39.65
CA ASN A 263 -24.11 -17.94 -38.35
C ASN A 263 -25.12 -18.55 -37.37
N LEU A 264 -24.61 -19.36 -36.45
CA LEU A 264 -25.34 -19.77 -35.24
C LEU A 264 -25.71 -18.50 -34.47
N VAL A 265 -26.99 -18.13 -34.49
CA VAL A 265 -27.52 -17.05 -33.65
C VAL A 265 -28.26 -17.71 -32.48
N LEU A 266 -27.80 -17.41 -31.28
CA LEU A 266 -28.43 -17.84 -30.03
C LEU A 266 -29.80 -17.14 -29.91
N LEU A 267 -30.90 -17.90 -29.81
CA LEU A 267 -32.23 -17.29 -29.65
C LEU A 267 -32.28 -16.52 -28.33
N SER A 268 -32.61 -15.22 -28.41
CA SER A 268 -32.63 -14.32 -27.24
C SER A 268 -33.87 -14.55 -26.36
N ASN A 269 -34.05 -15.77 -25.85
CA ASN A 269 -35.09 -16.11 -24.89
C ASN A 269 -34.66 -15.67 -23.45
N GLY A 270 -35.59 -15.73 -22.49
CA GLY A 270 -35.33 -15.31 -21.11
C GLY A 270 -34.17 -16.05 -20.43
N LYS A 271 -34.05 -17.36 -20.67
CA LYS A 271 -32.99 -18.22 -20.12
C LYS A 271 -31.62 -17.86 -20.69
N VAL A 272 -31.54 -17.67 -22.01
CA VAL A 272 -30.33 -17.24 -22.71
C VAL A 272 -29.89 -15.86 -22.25
N LYS A 273 -30.82 -14.91 -22.07
CA LYS A 273 -30.52 -13.58 -21.50
C LYS A 273 -29.95 -13.68 -20.09
N GLN A 274 -30.53 -14.53 -19.24
CA GLN A 274 -30.01 -14.79 -17.90
C GLN A 274 -28.60 -15.35 -17.95
N PHE A 275 -28.35 -16.39 -18.76
CA PHE A 275 -27.03 -16.98 -18.93
C PHE A 275 -25.98 -15.99 -19.47
N ILE A 276 -26.33 -15.17 -20.48
CA ILE A 276 -25.43 -14.13 -21.01
C ILE A 276 -25.10 -13.08 -19.94
N ASN A 277 -26.11 -12.61 -19.20
CA ASN A 277 -25.88 -11.70 -18.08
C ASN A 277 -24.97 -12.36 -17.06
N GLN A 278 -25.10 -13.67 -16.84
CA GLN A 278 -24.25 -14.37 -15.91
C GLN A 278 -22.78 -14.39 -16.37
N LEU A 279 -22.54 -14.72 -17.63
CA LEU A 279 -21.20 -14.65 -18.22
C LEU A 279 -20.60 -13.24 -18.19
N ARG A 280 -21.43 -12.20 -18.39
CA ARG A 280 -20.97 -10.80 -18.28
C ARG A 280 -20.51 -10.47 -16.87
N THR A 281 -21.24 -10.92 -15.84
CA THR A 281 -20.84 -10.73 -14.44
C THR A 281 -19.52 -11.44 -14.14
N LEU A 282 -19.34 -12.70 -14.57
CA LEU A 282 -18.05 -13.40 -14.45
C LEU A 282 -16.91 -12.64 -15.15
N GLY A 283 -17.18 -12.11 -16.34
CA GLY A 283 -16.22 -11.26 -17.07
C GLY A 283 -15.81 -10.02 -16.26
N SER A 284 -16.76 -9.36 -15.60
CA SER A 284 -16.49 -8.22 -14.71
C SER A 284 -15.62 -8.61 -13.51
N LEU A 285 -15.94 -9.73 -12.85
CA LEU A 285 -15.14 -10.24 -11.72
C LEU A 285 -13.70 -10.57 -12.14
N ARG A 286 -13.52 -11.13 -13.35
CA ARG A 286 -12.19 -11.36 -13.93
C ARG A 286 -11.42 -10.07 -14.17
N VAL A 287 -12.08 -9.02 -14.68
CA VAL A 287 -11.45 -7.70 -14.85
C VAL A 287 -11.06 -7.11 -13.50
N GLN A 288 -11.92 -7.22 -12.49
CA GLN A 288 -11.60 -6.78 -11.13
C GLN A 288 -10.38 -7.52 -10.57
N LEU A 289 -10.29 -8.84 -10.73
CA LEU A 289 -9.11 -9.62 -10.34
C LEU A 289 -7.83 -9.13 -11.05
N GLY A 290 -7.95 -8.80 -12.34
CA GLY A 290 -6.85 -8.25 -13.14
C GLY A 290 -6.40 -6.85 -12.70
N ASN A 291 -7.30 -6.06 -12.13
CA ASN A 291 -7.02 -4.72 -11.62
C ASN A 291 -6.39 -4.72 -10.22
N ILE A 292 -6.43 -5.84 -9.49
CA ILE A 292 -5.74 -5.94 -8.20
C ILE A 292 -4.22 -5.92 -8.44
N PRO A 293 -3.49 -4.95 -7.87
CA PRO A 293 -2.06 -4.81 -8.09
C PRO A 293 -1.28 -6.04 -7.63
N GLU A 294 -0.30 -6.46 -8.43
CA GLU A 294 0.62 -7.52 -8.06
C GLU A 294 1.67 -6.96 -7.09
N TYR A 295 1.65 -7.47 -5.86
CA TYR A 295 2.76 -7.33 -4.94
C TYR A 295 3.47 -8.68 -4.86
N ASN A 296 4.80 -8.68 -4.99
CA ASN A 296 5.66 -9.89 -5.00
C ASN A 296 5.72 -10.62 -3.65
N SER A 297 4.59 -10.84 -2.99
CA SER A 297 4.48 -11.79 -1.89
C SER A 297 4.04 -13.13 -2.48
N GLN A 298 4.78 -14.19 -2.12
CA GLN A 298 4.49 -15.54 -2.58
C GLN A 298 3.07 -16.00 -2.19
N GLN A 299 2.54 -15.48 -1.09
CA GLN A 299 1.19 -15.74 -0.61
C GLN A 299 0.12 -15.16 -1.54
N LEU A 300 0.25 -13.90 -1.96
CA LEU A 300 -0.73 -13.25 -2.84
C LEU A 300 -0.71 -13.88 -4.25
N MET A 301 0.49 -14.25 -4.73
CA MET A 301 0.63 -15.00 -5.98
C MET A 301 -0.15 -16.31 -5.95
N GLY A 302 0.01 -17.11 -4.89
CA GLY A 302 -0.70 -18.38 -4.75
C GLY A 302 -2.22 -18.23 -4.66
N LYS A 303 -2.72 -17.16 -4.00
CA LYS A 303 -4.17 -16.85 -3.98
C LYS A 303 -4.67 -16.51 -5.38
N ARG A 304 -3.97 -15.66 -6.12
CA ARG A 304 -4.38 -15.25 -7.47
C ARG A 304 -4.39 -16.42 -8.45
N GLU A 305 -3.37 -17.26 -8.42
CA GLU A 305 -3.30 -18.49 -9.23
C GLU A 305 -4.41 -19.49 -8.87
N GLY A 306 -4.86 -19.52 -7.61
CA GLY A 306 -5.99 -20.35 -7.21
C GLY A 306 -7.36 -19.85 -7.70
N ILE A 307 -7.46 -18.58 -8.11
CA ILE A 307 -8.71 -17.98 -8.59
C ILE A 307 -8.84 -18.05 -10.11
N GLY A 308 -7.72 -17.88 -10.84
CA GLY A 308 -7.68 -17.83 -12.30
C GLY A 308 -7.67 -19.21 -12.95
#